data_AF-K1SYU1-F1
#
_entry.id   AF-K1SYU1-F1
#
_cell.length_a   1.000
_cell.length_b   1.000
_cell.length_c   1.000
_cell.angle_alpha   90.00
_cell.angle_beta   90.00
_cell.angle_gamma   90.00
#
_symmetry.space_group_name_H-M   'P 1'
#
loop_
_entity.id
_entity.type
_entity.pdbx_description
1 polymer ?
#
loop_
_entity_poly.entity_id
_entity_poly.type
_entity_poly.pdbx_seq_one_letter_code
_entity_poly.pdbx_strand_id
1 'polypeptide(L)'
;MTRPSLKSRFGEQIRAFVGYKNSLGFPYNESIRILGRFDDFCVERFPEKDCLDCELALAWLEKRDTENTAGHRNRIMVSTGFAKYLRAVGTEAYM
;
A
#
# COMPACT_ATOMS: atom_id res chain seq x y z
N MET A 1 9.83 -0.12 -17.91
CA MET A 1 9.25 -0.94 -16.83
C MET A 1 7.77 -0.61 -16.72
N THR A 2 6.90 -1.61 -16.57
CA THR A 2 5.44 -1.47 -16.57
C THR A 2 4.92 -1.18 -15.15
N ARG A 3 4.05 -0.18 -15.00
CA ARG A 3 3.35 0.08 -13.74
C ARG A 3 2.39 -1.08 -13.44
N PRO A 4 2.18 -1.46 -12.16
CA PRO A 4 1.22 -2.50 -11.82
C PRO A 4 -0.19 -2.11 -12.23
N SER A 5 -0.99 -3.09 -12.65
CA SER A 5 -2.42 -2.93 -12.89
C SER A 5 -3.14 -3.01 -11.55
N LEU A 6 -3.72 -1.90 -11.11
CA LEU A 6 -4.43 -1.79 -9.83
C LEU A 6 -5.92 -2.10 -10.04
N LYS A 7 -6.43 -3.07 -9.30
CA LYS A 7 -7.73 -3.72 -9.49
C LYS A 7 -8.58 -3.71 -8.21
N SER A 8 -7.98 -3.55 -7.03
CA SER A 8 -8.73 -3.46 -5.77
C SER A 8 -9.46 -2.13 -5.63
N ARG A 9 -10.32 -2.03 -4.60
CA ARG A 9 -10.97 -0.77 -4.21
C ARG A 9 -9.98 0.31 -3.73
N PHE A 10 -8.71 -0.03 -3.50
CA PHE A 10 -7.63 0.90 -3.14
C PHE A 10 -6.90 1.50 -4.35
N GLY A 11 -7.21 1.05 -5.57
CA GLY A 11 -6.42 1.39 -6.75
C GLY A 11 -6.32 2.89 -7.03
N GLU A 12 -7.39 3.64 -6.81
CA GLU A 12 -7.37 5.10 -6.97
C GLU A 12 -6.57 5.79 -5.87
N GLN A 13 -6.74 5.38 -4.61
CA GLN A 13 -5.97 5.93 -3.50
C GLN A 13 -4.46 5.66 -3.66
N ILE A 14 -4.09 4.48 -4.15
CA ILE A 14 -2.68 4.12 -4.44
C ILE A 14 -2.12 5.04 -5.53
N ARG A 15 -2.86 5.26 -6.63
CA ARG A 15 -2.43 6.20 -7.69
C ARG A 15 -2.26 7.61 -7.16
N ALA A 16 -3.21 8.09 -6.35
CA ALA A 16 -3.17 9.41 -5.75
C ALA A 16 -1.97 9.57 -4.79
N PHE A 17 -1.72 8.57 -3.94
CA PHE A 17 -0.57 8.55 -3.03
C PHE A 17 0.78 8.58 -3.77
N VAL A 18 0.93 7.75 -4.81
CA VAL A 18 2.14 7.76 -5.64
C VAL A 18 2.30 9.11 -6.35
N GLY A 19 1.21 9.69 -6.87
CA GLY A 19 1.21 11.03 -7.46
C GLY A 19 1.68 12.10 -6.47
N TYR A 20 1.16 12.07 -5.25
CA TYR A 20 1.58 12.94 -4.16
C TYR A 20 3.07 12.77 -3.80
N LYS A 21 3.59 11.53 -3.79
CA LYS A 21 5.01 11.31 -3.52
C LYS A 21 5.90 11.80 -4.65
N ASN A 22 5.48 11.61 -5.89
CA ASN A 22 6.19 12.13 -7.06
C ASN A 22 6.22 13.67 -7.08
N SER A 23 5.13 14.35 -6.70
CA SER A 23 5.11 15.83 -6.64
C SER A 23 6.05 16.41 -5.58
N LEU A 24 6.38 15.62 -4.56
CA LEU A 24 7.42 15.94 -3.56
C LEU A 24 8.84 15.56 -4.02
N GLY A 25 9.01 15.06 -5.25
CA GLY A 25 10.32 14.66 -5.79
C GLY A 25 10.76 13.24 -5.46
N PHE A 26 9.91 12.42 -4.83
CA PHE A 26 10.23 11.02 -4.57
C PHE A 26 9.79 10.13 -5.74
N PRO A 27 10.68 9.39 -6.41
CA PRO A 27 10.35 8.67 -7.65
C PRO A 27 9.43 7.46 -7.47
N TYR A 28 9.40 6.85 -6.28
CA TYR A 28 8.50 5.74 -5.91
C TYR A 28 8.47 4.50 -6.85
N ASN A 29 9.49 4.33 -7.70
CA ASN A 29 9.59 3.23 -8.67
C ASN A 29 9.54 1.83 -8.04
N GLU A 30 10.18 1.62 -6.89
CA GLU A 30 10.13 0.34 -6.17
C GLU A 30 8.92 0.25 -5.25
N SER A 31 8.58 1.35 -4.58
CA SER A 31 7.45 1.42 -3.64
C SER A 31 6.11 1.16 -4.32
N ILE A 32 5.93 1.58 -5.60
CA ILE A 32 4.71 1.25 -6.35
C ILE A 32 4.56 -0.26 -6.58
N ARG A 33 5.66 -1.04 -6.63
CA ARG A 33 5.56 -2.51 -6.73
C ARG A 33 5.05 -3.12 -5.43
N ILE A 34 5.46 -2.57 -4.29
CA ILE A 34 4.96 -2.98 -2.97
C ILE A 34 3.47 -2.68 -2.86
N LEU A 35 3.05 -1.48 -3.28
CA LEU A 35 1.64 -1.10 -3.30
C LEU A 35 0.82 -1.91 -4.31
N GLY A 36 1.42 -2.30 -5.45
CA GLY A 36 0.78 -3.22 -6.39
C GLY A 36 0.54 -4.61 -5.79
N ARG A 37 1.53 -5.16 -5.07
CA ARG A 37 1.34 -6.43 -4.34
C ARG A 37 0.32 -6.31 -3.21
N PHE A 38 0.21 -5.15 -2.58
CA PHE A 38 -0.84 -4.86 -1.61
C PHE A 38 -2.21 -4.86 -2.29
N ASP A 39 -2.34 -4.23 -3.45
CA ASP A 39 -3.57 -4.22 -4.25
C ASP A 39 -4.00 -5.64 -4.65
N ASP A 40 -3.07 -6.45 -5.18
CA ASP A 40 -3.32 -7.86 -5.51
C ASP A 40 -3.77 -8.65 -4.26
N PHE A 41 -3.11 -8.43 -3.12
CA PHE A 41 -3.48 -9.06 -1.84
C PHE A 41 -4.89 -8.66 -1.37
N CYS A 42 -5.29 -7.40 -1.57
CA CYS A 42 -6.65 -6.96 -1.26
C CYS A 42 -7.68 -7.66 -2.15
N VAL A 43 -7.40 -7.83 -3.45
CA VAL A 43 -8.29 -8.57 -4.35
C VAL A 43 -8.45 -10.02 -3.92
N GLU A 44 -7.36 -10.67 -3.52
CA GLU A 44 -7.36 -12.09 -3.16
C GLU A 44 -8.03 -12.37 -1.80
N ARG A 45 -7.74 -11.53 -0.79
CA ARG A 45 -8.08 -11.83 0.61
C ARG A 45 -9.21 -10.96 1.16
N PHE A 46 -9.40 -9.77 0.60
CA PHE A 46 -10.31 -8.75 1.13
C PHE A 46 -11.06 -7.98 0.01
N PRO A 47 -11.70 -8.67 -0.96
CA PRO A 47 -12.25 -8.03 -2.16
C PRO A 47 -13.36 -7.00 -1.87
N GLU A 48 -14.07 -7.17 -0.75
CA GLU A 48 -15.15 -6.29 -0.31
C GLU A 48 -14.66 -5.05 0.44
N LYS A 49 -13.43 -5.05 0.99
CA LYS A 49 -12.93 -3.95 1.83
C LYS A 49 -12.50 -2.77 0.97
N ASP A 50 -12.92 -1.57 1.37
CA ASP A 50 -12.56 -0.28 0.79
C ASP A 50 -11.83 0.65 1.78
N CYS A 51 -11.70 0.23 3.04
CA CYS A 51 -10.98 0.94 4.09
C CYS A 51 -9.79 0.13 4.62
N LEU A 52 -8.69 0.81 4.93
CA LEU A 52 -7.50 0.17 5.50
C LEU A 52 -7.71 -0.04 6.99
N ASP A 53 -8.52 -1.04 7.37
CA ASP A 53 -8.77 -1.35 8.78
C ASP A 53 -7.65 -2.17 9.44
N CYS A 54 -7.80 -2.41 10.75
CA CYS A 54 -6.83 -3.15 11.55
C CYS A 54 -6.60 -4.58 11.04
N GLU A 55 -7.66 -5.28 10.64
CA GLU A 55 -7.58 -6.67 10.15
C GLU A 55 -6.76 -6.75 8.86
N LEU A 56 -7.12 -5.92 7.86
CA LEU A 56 -6.42 -5.85 6.58
C LEU A 56 -4.96 -5.42 6.77
N ALA A 57 -4.73 -4.41 7.61
CA ALA A 57 -3.41 -3.88 7.92
C ALA A 57 -2.48 -4.94 8.53
N LEU A 58 -2.95 -5.63 9.58
CA LEU A 58 -2.15 -6.64 10.27
C LEU A 58 -1.89 -7.86 9.38
N ALA A 59 -2.92 -8.33 8.66
CA ALA A 59 -2.78 -9.44 7.72
C ALA A 59 -1.80 -9.11 6.59
N TRP A 60 -1.83 -7.89 6.07
CA TRP A 60 -0.84 -7.47 5.09
C TRP A 60 0.54 -7.45 5.73
N LEU A 61 0.73 -6.78 6.87
CA LEU A 61 2.05 -6.51 7.49
C LEU A 61 2.73 -7.70 8.15
N GLU A 62 2.03 -8.83 8.31
CA GLU A 62 2.62 -10.07 8.80
C GLU A 62 3.91 -10.41 8.03
N LYS A 63 4.97 -10.77 8.78
CA LYS A 63 6.26 -11.11 8.18
C LYS A 63 6.12 -12.43 7.44
N ARG A 64 6.60 -12.46 6.19
CA ARG A 64 6.64 -13.68 5.40
C ARG A 64 7.98 -14.38 5.60
N ASP A 65 7.97 -15.71 5.63
CA ASP A 65 9.20 -16.51 5.77
C ASP A 65 10.20 -16.27 4.64
N THR A 66 9.69 -15.95 3.45
CA THR A 66 10.48 -15.63 2.25
C THR A 66 11.01 -14.19 2.22
N GLU A 67 10.68 -13.37 3.22
CA GLU A 67 11.01 -11.96 3.28
C GLU A 67 12.13 -11.66 4.28
N ASN A 68 13.25 -11.15 3.77
CA ASN A 68 14.34 -10.67 4.63
C ASN A 68 13.91 -9.42 5.44
N THR A 69 14.65 -9.10 6.50
CA THR A 69 14.31 -8.00 7.41
C THR A 69 14.26 -6.63 6.74
N ALA A 70 15.14 -6.36 5.78
CA ALA A 70 15.16 -5.08 5.06
C ALA A 70 13.92 -4.91 4.16
N GLY A 71 13.52 -5.97 3.46
CA GLY A 71 12.31 -6.00 2.64
C GLY A 71 11.06 -5.77 3.49
N HIS A 72 10.95 -6.48 4.62
CA HIS A 72 9.83 -6.33 5.55
C HIS A 72 9.74 -4.91 6.11
N ARG A 73 10.88 -4.34 6.54
CA ARG A 73 10.93 -2.96 7.01
C ARG A 73 10.51 -1.95 5.93
N ASN A 74 10.96 -2.14 4.69
CA ASN A 74 10.57 -1.26 3.59
C ASN A 74 9.05 -1.36 3.31
N ARG A 75 8.50 -2.58 3.35
CA ARG A 75 7.06 -2.81 3.18
C ARG A 75 6.23 -2.14 4.27
N ILE A 76 6.66 -2.24 5.53
CA ILE A 76 6.04 -1.52 6.66
C ILE A 76 6.10 -0.01 6.40
N MET A 77 7.27 0.53 6.09
CA MET A 77 7.45 1.97 5.87
C MET A 77 6.55 2.52 4.76
N VAL A 78 6.47 1.83 3.62
CA VAL A 78 5.60 2.24 2.50
C VAL A 78 4.12 2.15 2.89
N SER A 79 3.72 1.08 3.57
CA SER A 79 2.33 0.87 4.01
C SER A 79 1.89 1.92 5.04
N THR A 80 2.75 2.23 6.02
CA THR A 80 2.50 3.31 6.99
C THR A 80 2.46 4.68 6.31
N GLY A 81 3.32 4.92 5.33
CA GLY A 81 3.27 6.15 4.53
C GLY A 81 1.95 6.33 3.79
N PHE A 82 1.42 5.23 3.24
CA PHE A 82 0.12 5.21 2.58
C PHE A 82 -1.03 5.46 3.57
N ALA A 83 -1.05 4.77 4.71
CA ALA A 83 -2.07 4.97 5.75
C ALA A 83 -2.11 6.42 6.27
N LYS A 84 -0.95 7.02 6.51
CA LYS A 84 -0.84 8.43 6.89
C LYS A 84 -1.39 9.37 5.82
N TYR A 85 -1.14 9.07 4.55
CA TYR A 85 -1.69 9.85 3.44
C TYR A 85 -3.21 9.73 3.39
N LEU A 86 -3.77 8.52 3.52
CA LEU A 86 -5.22 8.31 3.55
C LEU A 86 -5.88 9.18 4.62
N ARG A 87 -5.35 9.17 5.85
CA ARG A 87 -5.86 10.04 6.92
C ARG A 87 -5.72 11.52 6.61
N ALA A 88 -4.62 11.94 6.00
CA ALA A 88 -4.40 13.35 5.65
C ALA A 88 -5.40 13.84 4.59
N VAL A 89 -5.93 12.97 3.74
CA VAL A 89 -6.96 13.29 2.74
C VAL A 89 -8.39 12.98 3.21
N GLY A 90 -8.58 12.69 4.51
CA GLY A 90 -9.89 12.49 5.12
C GLY A 90 -10.45 11.07 5.01
N THR A 91 -9.65 10.10 4.57
CA THR A 91 -10.04 8.67 4.55
C THR A 91 -9.58 7.98 5.82
N GLU A 92 -10.48 7.26 6.49
CA GLU A 92 -10.12 6.46 7.65
C GLU A 92 -9.15 5.32 7.27
N ALA A 93 -8.06 5.21 8.03
CA ALA A 93 -7.04 4.20 7.84
C ALA A 93 -6.32 3.91 9.16
N TYR A 94 -6.08 2.63 9.41
CA TYR A 94 -5.29 2.13 10.52
C TYR A 94 -3.78 2.33 10.25
N MET A 95 -3.03 2.75 11.30
CA MET A 95 -1.59 3.13 11.36
C MET A 95 -1.23 4.58 11.14
#